data_AF-A0A962QQ82-F1
#
_entry.id   AF-A0A962QQ82-F1
#
_cell.length_a   1.000
_cell.length_b   1.000
_cell.length_c   1.000
_cell.angle_alpha   90.00
_cell.angle_beta   90.00
_cell.angle_gamma   90.00
#
_symmetry.space_group_name_H-M   'P 1'
#
loop_
_entity.id
_entity.type
_entity.pdbx_description
1 polymer ?
#
loop_
_entity_poly.entity_id
_entity_poly.type
_entity_poly.pdbx_seq_one_letter_code
_entity_poly.pdbx_strand_id
1 'polypeptide(L)'
;MRKLTILGAALLAAACAPVQQKPTPVEPPVVQPPPPQRFDGLAALSRQAPPERDAIRKPFRYDRSISATEIDGLRYFFYEPGKQRSVVGFSFQNDGSPTVNPVGLKKKGPRREYAFMFADRARENIHLAVNDDVKISGRFSHDNMFRELHFFPRRQLPSLEIDHANGLLKVTLPTGEPVLFDQHSMELVGGALKEAPIDFNSSRYARHNPEVRYQGDYIAITVAQRGEAPRRASVWGQTKQAEVYYPAKYKKACRMSPRYIWDQRPKPGDNDPTLNMLHKTDTELFTVIEKQCGWDLAALKKSAPQLVKASISADSVAEGVSALSSQTPANKTEQTLVDKTAARLAR
;
A
#
# COMPACT_ATOMS: atom_id res chain seq x y z
N MET A 1 -81.83 -10.49 -16.64
CA MET A 1 -82.92 -10.71 -15.66
C MET A 1 -82.31 -10.86 -14.27
N ARG A 2 -82.97 -10.31 -13.22
CA ARG A 2 -82.61 -10.26 -11.78
C ARG A 2 -81.66 -9.12 -11.38
N LYS A 3 -82.19 -7.97 -10.93
CA LYS A 3 -82.68 -7.55 -9.57
C LYS A 3 -81.53 -6.84 -8.81
N LEU A 4 -81.47 -5.50 -8.68
CA LEU A 4 -82.21 -4.60 -7.74
C LEU A 4 -82.16 -5.14 -6.28
N THR A 5 -81.79 -4.43 -5.20
CA THR A 5 -81.80 -2.99 -4.86
C THR A 5 -81.29 -2.78 -3.41
N ILE A 6 -80.60 -1.65 -3.13
CA ILE A 6 -80.85 -0.68 -2.02
C ILE A 6 -80.51 -1.15 -0.56
N LEU A 7 -80.06 -0.37 0.44
CA LEU A 7 -80.22 1.04 0.89
C LEU A 7 -79.07 1.39 1.86
N GLY A 8 -78.75 2.67 2.04
CA GLY A 8 -78.15 3.15 3.30
C GLY A 8 -77.40 4.47 3.17
N ALA A 9 -78.16 5.56 3.01
CA ALA A 9 -77.66 6.94 3.00
C ALA A 9 -77.46 7.48 4.43
N ALA A 10 -76.49 8.36 4.61
CA ALA A 10 -76.62 9.51 5.49
C ALA A 10 -75.73 10.66 4.99
N LEU A 11 -76.39 11.71 4.50
CA LEU A 11 -75.82 13.01 4.21
C LEU A 11 -75.37 13.69 5.51
N LEU A 12 -74.21 14.35 5.46
CA LEU A 12 -73.99 15.58 6.21
C LEU A 12 -73.50 16.65 5.23
N ALA A 13 -74.35 17.66 5.03
CA ALA A 13 -74.01 18.91 4.40
C ALA A 13 -73.21 19.77 5.40
N ALA A 14 -72.06 20.29 4.98
CA ALA A 14 -71.44 21.43 5.64
C ALA A 14 -70.80 22.34 4.60
N ALA A 15 -71.12 23.62 4.75
CA ALA A 15 -70.90 24.75 3.87
C ALA A 15 -69.47 24.94 3.35
N CYS A 16 -69.39 25.42 2.11
CA CYS A 16 -68.21 26.02 1.52
C CYS A 16 -67.81 27.30 2.30
N ALA A 17 -66.57 27.34 2.77
CA ALA A 17 -65.88 28.57 3.15
C ALA A 17 -64.67 28.77 2.21
N PRO A 18 -64.34 30.02 1.83
CA PRO A 18 -63.32 30.30 0.84
C PRO A 18 -61.91 29.91 1.33
N VAL A 19 -61.17 29.33 0.38
CA VAL A 19 -59.77 28.89 0.50
C VAL A 19 -58.86 30.06 0.89
N GLN A 20 -58.39 30.07 2.13
CA GLN A 20 -57.16 30.78 2.49
C GLN A 20 -55.97 29.86 2.16
N GLN A 21 -55.28 30.15 1.06
CA GLN A 21 -53.97 29.58 0.78
C GLN A 21 -53.01 30.01 1.90
N LYS A 22 -52.77 29.09 2.83
CA LYS A 22 -51.66 29.20 3.78
C LYS A 22 -50.37 29.15 2.96
N PRO A 23 -49.48 30.15 3.02
CA PRO A 23 -48.20 30.08 2.33
C PRO A 23 -47.45 28.83 2.84
N THR A 24 -47.18 27.91 1.93
CA THR A 24 -46.32 26.77 2.18
C THR A 24 -44.97 27.31 2.65
N PRO A 25 -44.44 26.88 3.80
CA PRO A 25 -43.08 27.21 4.17
C PRO A 25 -42.17 26.74 3.03
N VAL A 26 -41.45 27.68 2.41
CA VAL A 26 -40.37 27.34 1.49
C VAL A 26 -39.34 26.60 2.34
N GLU A 27 -39.36 25.27 2.25
CA GLU A 27 -38.33 24.43 2.84
C GLU A 27 -37.00 24.89 2.24
N PRO A 28 -36.01 25.30 3.05
CA PRO A 28 -34.71 25.69 2.52
C PRO A 28 -34.18 24.53 1.67
N PRO A 29 -33.51 24.81 0.53
CA PRO A 29 -32.96 23.76 -0.29
C PRO A 29 -32.12 22.86 0.60
N VAL A 30 -32.46 21.56 0.60
CA VAL A 30 -31.64 20.55 1.25
C VAL A 30 -30.26 20.68 0.63
N VAL A 31 -29.36 21.35 1.34
CA VAL A 31 -27.95 21.42 0.99
C VAL A 31 -27.49 19.99 1.11
N GLN A 32 -27.45 19.29 -0.03
CA GLN A 32 -26.80 17.99 -0.09
C GLN A 32 -25.41 18.23 0.48
N PRO A 33 -24.99 17.50 1.53
CA PRO A 33 -23.64 17.63 2.02
C PRO A 33 -22.73 17.45 0.81
N PRO A 34 -21.70 18.31 0.66
CA PRO A 34 -20.76 18.14 -0.44
C PRO A 34 -20.34 16.67 -0.48
N PRO A 35 -20.26 16.06 -1.67
CA PRO A 35 -19.83 14.68 -1.77
C PRO A 35 -18.56 14.54 -0.92
N PRO A 36 -18.48 13.53 -0.03
CA PRO A 36 -17.39 13.43 0.92
C PRO A 36 -16.09 13.60 0.15
N GLN A 37 -15.32 14.63 0.51
CA GLN A 37 -14.05 14.92 -0.14
C GLN A 37 -13.28 13.61 -0.22
N ARG A 38 -13.07 13.11 -1.44
CA ARG A 38 -12.28 11.90 -1.65
C ARG A 38 -10.90 12.23 -1.12
N PHE A 39 -10.56 11.62 0.00
CA PHE A 39 -9.27 11.78 0.64
C PHE A 39 -8.18 11.46 -0.39
N ASP A 40 -7.41 12.47 -0.78
CA ASP A 40 -6.34 12.36 -1.77
C ASP A 40 -5.08 11.73 -1.12
N GLY A 41 -5.23 10.51 -0.60
CA GLY A 41 -4.20 9.78 0.16
C GLY A 41 -2.84 9.60 -0.53
N LEU A 42 -2.70 10.10 -1.75
CA LEU A 42 -1.47 10.27 -2.50
C LEU A 42 -0.43 11.15 -1.80
N ALA A 43 -0.83 12.30 -1.26
CA ALA A 43 0.12 13.19 -0.57
C ALA A 43 0.73 12.55 0.70
N ALA A 44 0.05 11.55 1.28
CA ALA A 44 0.53 10.81 2.43
C ALA A 44 1.50 9.67 2.05
N LEU A 45 1.39 9.12 0.84
CA LEU A 45 2.26 8.06 0.33
C LEU A 45 3.54 8.59 -0.32
N SER A 46 3.55 9.83 -0.83
CA SER A 46 4.74 10.39 -1.49
C SER A 46 5.88 10.72 -0.53
N ARG A 47 5.64 10.75 0.78
CA ARG A 47 6.67 11.07 1.78
C ARG A 47 7.47 9.83 2.15
N GLN A 48 8.79 9.92 1.98
CA GLN A 48 9.73 8.96 2.56
C GLN A 48 9.61 9.01 4.09
N ALA A 49 8.95 8.00 4.66
CA ALA A 49 8.72 7.89 6.10
C ALA A 49 9.48 6.67 6.64
N PRO A 50 10.20 6.78 7.78
CA PRO A 50 10.77 5.61 8.42
C PRO A 50 9.65 4.68 8.95
N PRO A 51 9.93 3.39 9.18
CA PRO A 51 9.03 2.53 9.93
C PRO A 51 8.79 3.11 11.33
N GLU A 52 7.54 3.07 11.81
CA GLU A 52 7.18 3.68 13.10
C GLU A 52 7.48 2.78 14.30
N ARG A 53 7.59 1.48 14.06
CA ARG A 53 7.75 0.45 15.08
C ARG A 53 8.39 -0.80 14.48
N ASP A 54 8.89 -1.68 15.34
CA ASP A 54 9.46 -2.95 14.89
C ASP A 54 8.37 -3.99 14.56
N ALA A 55 7.35 -4.12 15.41
CA ALA A 55 6.35 -5.18 15.34
C ALA A 55 4.91 -4.67 15.19
N ILE A 56 4.06 -5.46 14.52
CA ILE A 56 2.63 -5.19 14.34
C ILE A 56 1.89 -5.44 15.65
N ARG A 57 1.07 -4.47 16.06
CA ARG A 57 0.08 -4.65 17.12
C ARG A 57 -1.04 -5.58 16.64
N LYS A 58 -1.41 -6.58 17.45
CA LYS A 58 -2.34 -7.67 17.08
C LYS A 58 -3.64 -7.23 16.37
N PRO A 59 -4.37 -6.16 16.80
CA PRO A 59 -5.58 -5.71 16.11
C PRO A 59 -5.32 -5.25 14.67
N PHE A 60 -4.16 -4.62 14.45
CA PHE A 60 -3.74 -4.02 13.18
C PHE A 60 -3.08 -5.03 12.25
N ARG A 61 -3.33 -6.32 12.42
CA ARG A 61 -2.83 -7.35 11.50
C ARG A 61 -3.82 -7.64 10.37
N TYR A 62 -5.11 -7.60 10.69
CA TYR A 62 -6.17 -8.08 9.79
C TYR A 62 -7.21 -7.00 9.44
N ASP A 63 -7.36 -5.98 10.28
CA ASP A 63 -8.44 -5.00 10.16
C ASP A 63 -8.08 -3.89 9.16
N ARG A 64 -8.13 -4.16 7.85
CA ARG A 64 -7.90 -3.17 6.78
C ARG A 64 -9.14 -2.94 5.93
N SER A 65 -9.34 -1.69 5.53
CA SER A 65 -10.22 -1.33 4.43
C SER A 65 -9.43 -1.14 3.13
N ILE A 66 -10.06 -1.44 2.00
CA ILE A 66 -9.50 -1.25 0.65
C ILE A 66 -10.32 -0.16 -0.04
N SER A 67 -9.64 0.81 -0.65
CA SER A 67 -10.29 1.87 -1.43
C SER A 67 -9.70 1.92 -2.83
N ALA A 68 -10.57 2.03 -3.83
CA ALA A 68 -10.15 2.30 -5.21
C ALA A 68 -9.73 3.76 -5.36
N THR A 69 -8.89 4.03 -6.35
CA THR A 69 -8.42 5.38 -6.69
C THR A 69 -8.96 5.80 -8.06
N GLU A 70 -8.65 7.02 -8.48
CA GLU A 70 -8.98 7.50 -9.82
C GLU A 70 -8.12 6.85 -10.92
N ILE A 71 -6.98 6.29 -10.54
CA ILE A 71 -6.14 5.49 -11.43
C ILE A 71 -6.67 4.06 -11.40
N ASP A 72 -7.13 3.58 -12.57
CA ASP A 72 -7.59 2.20 -12.69
C ASP A 72 -6.46 1.22 -12.36
N GLY A 73 -6.78 0.11 -11.72
CA GLY A 73 -5.79 -0.84 -11.21
C GLY A 73 -5.06 -0.42 -9.91
N LEU A 74 -5.03 0.87 -9.53
CA LEU A 74 -4.43 1.31 -8.26
C LEU A 74 -5.45 1.25 -7.10
N ARG A 75 -5.03 0.66 -5.98
CA ARG A 75 -5.79 0.49 -4.75
C ARG A 75 -4.97 0.89 -3.53
N TYR A 76 -5.63 1.40 -2.50
CA TYR A 76 -5.02 1.72 -1.22
C TYR A 76 -5.58 0.88 -0.07
N PHE A 77 -4.71 0.51 0.86
CA PHE A 77 -5.05 -0.18 2.10
C PHE A 77 -4.95 0.78 3.28
N PHE A 78 -5.99 0.81 4.11
CA PHE A 78 -6.08 1.73 5.25
C PHE A 78 -6.42 1.02 6.54
N TYR A 79 -5.97 1.63 7.63
CA TYR A 79 -6.51 1.42 8.97
C TYR A 79 -7.23 2.68 9.43
N GLU A 80 -8.15 2.51 10.38
CA GLU A 80 -8.75 3.61 11.15
C GLU A 80 -8.48 3.44 12.66
N PRO A 81 -7.20 3.35 13.12
CA PRO A 81 -6.90 3.34 14.55
C PRO A 81 -7.43 4.64 15.17
N GLY A 82 -8.31 4.55 16.16
CA GLY A 82 -8.82 5.75 16.85
C GLY A 82 -9.52 6.74 15.92
N LYS A 83 -10.16 6.27 14.84
CA LYS A 83 -10.84 7.08 13.81
C LYS A 83 -9.91 7.94 12.93
N GLN A 84 -8.59 7.75 12.98
CA GLN A 84 -7.66 8.43 12.08
C GLN A 84 -7.24 7.51 10.93
N ARG A 85 -7.60 7.86 9.70
CA ARG A 85 -7.27 7.05 8.53
C ARG A 85 -5.76 7.11 8.24
N SER A 86 -5.10 5.96 8.26
CA SER A 86 -3.68 5.82 7.95
C SER A 86 -3.46 4.84 6.81
N VAL A 87 -2.64 5.21 5.82
CA VAL A 87 -2.25 4.30 4.73
C VAL A 87 -1.24 3.27 5.26
N VAL A 88 -1.54 2.00 5.02
CA VAL A 88 -0.75 0.84 5.49
C VAL A 88 -0.39 -0.13 4.36
N GLY A 89 -0.63 0.29 3.13
CA GLY A 89 -0.23 -0.39 1.92
C GLY A 89 -0.95 0.14 0.70
N PHE A 90 -0.54 -0.33 -0.47
CA PHE A 90 -1.17 -0.03 -1.74
C PHE A 90 -0.93 -1.19 -2.71
N SER A 91 -1.76 -1.31 -3.74
CA SER A 91 -1.55 -2.30 -4.79
C SER A 91 -1.81 -1.77 -6.19
N PHE A 92 -1.12 -2.39 -7.15
CA PHE A 92 -1.40 -2.26 -8.57
C PHE A 92 -2.00 -3.57 -9.08
N GLN A 93 -3.03 -3.48 -9.89
CA GLN A 93 -3.72 -4.61 -10.51
C GLN A 93 -3.57 -4.50 -12.02
N ASN A 94 -2.78 -5.42 -12.59
CA ASN A 94 -2.72 -5.62 -14.02
C ASN A 94 -3.77 -6.65 -14.42
N ASP A 95 -4.95 -6.17 -14.78
CA ASP A 95 -6.08 -6.98 -15.28
C ASP A 95 -5.98 -7.28 -16.79
N GLY A 96 -4.96 -6.74 -17.48
CA GLY A 96 -4.68 -6.98 -18.89
C GLY A 96 -3.62 -6.04 -19.43
N SER A 97 -2.61 -6.60 -20.10
CA SER A 97 -1.52 -5.81 -20.69
C SER A 97 -0.83 -6.57 -21.82
N PRO A 98 -0.14 -5.89 -22.77
CA PRO A 98 0.40 -6.55 -23.96
C PRO A 98 1.49 -7.58 -23.65
N THR A 99 2.34 -7.32 -22.66
CA THR A 99 3.54 -8.12 -22.37
C THR A 99 3.30 -9.09 -21.23
N VAL A 100 2.74 -8.60 -20.12
CA VAL A 100 2.67 -9.35 -18.86
C VAL A 100 1.40 -10.18 -18.75
N ASN A 101 0.25 -9.59 -19.08
CA ASN A 101 -1.06 -10.24 -19.01
C ASN A 101 -1.84 -10.14 -20.33
N PRO A 102 -1.33 -10.73 -21.43
CA PRO A 102 -2.01 -10.64 -22.73
C PRO A 102 -3.35 -11.39 -22.76
N VAL A 103 -3.59 -12.30 -21.82
CA VAL A 103 -4.87 -13.02 -21.69
C VAL A 103 -5.94 -12.14 -21.07
N GLY A 104 -5.57 -11.27 -20.11
CA GLY A 104 -6.49 -10.29 -19.51
C GLY A 104 -7.09 -9.31 -20.52
N LEU A 105 -6.34 -8.98 -21.58
CA LEU A 105 -6.86 -8.20 -22.72
C LEU A 105 -7.95 -8.93 -23.52
N LYS A 106 -7.97 -10.27 -23.49
CA LYS A 106 -8.91 -11.11 -24.26
C LYS A 106 -10.15 -11.49 -23.46
N LYS A 107 -10.03 -11.59 -22.14
CA LYS A 107 -11.13 -11.97 -21.25
C LYS A 107 -10.91 -11.42 -19.85
N LYS A 108 -12.02 -11.12 -19.16
CA LYS A 108 -11.98 -10.75 -17.74
C LYS A 108 -11.55 -11.94 -16.87
N GLY A 109 -10.87 -11.63 -15.76
CA GLY A 109 -10.56 -12.59 -14.71
C GLY A 109 -9.06 -12.73 -14.43
N PRO A 110 -8.23 -13.09 -15.44
CA PRO A 110 -6.79 -13.17 -15.28
C PRO A 110 -6.18 -11.85 -14.81
N ARG A 111 -5.38 -11.90 -13.76
CA ARG A 111 -4.72 -10.70 -13.23
C ARG A 111 -3.41 -11.01 -12.52
N ARG A 112 -2.52 -10.02 -12.52
CA ARG A 112 -1.39 -9.93 -11.59
C ARG A 112 -1.59 -8.76 -10.65
N GLU A 113 -1.41 -8.98 -9.36
CA GLU A 113 -1.44 -7.94 -8.34
C GLU A 113 -0.04 -7.74 -7.72
N TYR A 114 0.37 -6.49 -7.57
CA TYR A 114 1.56 -6.06 -6.84
C TYR A 114 1.12 -5.30 -5.61
N ALA A 115 1.14 -5.93 -4.45
CA ALA A 115 0.72 -5.34 -3.18
C ALA A 115 1.94 -4.96 -2.32
N PHE A 116 2.19 -3.67 -2.18
CA PHE A 116 3.17 -3.11 -1.26
C PHE A 116 2.54 -3.02 0.13
N MET A 117 2.97 -3.90 1.02
CA MET A 117 2.40 -4.14 2.32
C MET A 117 3.31 -3.57 3.40
N PHE A 118 2.74 -2.84 4.35
CA PHE A 118 3.44 -2.33 5.54
C PHE A 118 2.44 -2.11 6.69
N ALA A 119 1.77 -3.20 7.07
CA ALA A 119 0.76 -3.19 8.13
C ALA A 119 1.31 -2.58 9.43
N ASP A 120 0.49 -1.75 10.07
CA ASP A 120 0.81 -1.00 11.30
C ASP A 120 2.08 -0.15 11.18
N ARG A 121 2.51 0.10 9.93
CA ARG A 121 3.76 0.79 9.57
C ARG A 121 4.96 0.17 10.29
N ALA A 122 4.86 -1.14 10.54
CA ALA A 122 5.82 -1.92 11.30
C ALA A 122 6.90 -2.50 10.39
N ARG A 123 8.15 -2.39 10.83
CA ARG A 123 9.33 -2.86 10.11
C ARG A 123 9.25 -4.34 9.75
N GLU A 124 8.70 -5.19 10.62
CA GLU A 124 8.59 -6.65 10.39
C GLU A 124 7.65 -7.03 9.24
N ASN A 125 6.78 -6.13 8.79
CA ASN A 125 5.75 -6.41 7.80
C ASN A 125 5.92 -5.65 6.49
N ILE A 126 7.08 -5.05 6.24
CA ILE A 126 7.36 -4.34 5.00
C ILE A 126 7.77 -5.34 3.91
N HIS A 127 6.92 -5.53 2.91
CA HIS A 127 7.18 -6.45 1.79
C HIS A 127 6.33 -6.12 0.56
N LEU A 128 6.75 -6.64 -0.59
CA LEU A 128 5.95 -6.71 -1.80
C LEU A 128 5.37 -8.13 -1.92
N ALA A 129 4.06 -8.25 -1.97
CA ALA A 129 3.37 -9.48 -2.35
C ALA A 129 2.96 -9.38 -3.83
N VAL A 130 3.35 -10.37 -4.63
CA VAL A 130 2.97 -10.51 -6.03
C VAL A 130 2.08 -11.73 -6.16
N ASN A 131 0.95 -11.57 -6.82
CA ASN A 131 -0.05 -12.61 -6.95
C ASN A 131 -0.54 -12.76 -8.39
N ASP A 132 -0.44 -13.97 -8.94
CA ASP A 132 -1.03 -14.32 -10.24
C ASP A 132 -2.28 -15.15 -10.02
N ASP A 133 -3.43 -14.60 -10.44
CA ASP A 133 -4.70 -15.32 -10.45
C ASP A 133 -5.11 -15.56 -11.90
N VAL A 134 -4.82 -16.75 -12.42
CA VAL A 134 -4.99 -17.06 -13.85
C VAL A 134 -6.43 -17.42 -14.24
N LYS A 135 -7.33 -17.65 -13.27
CA LYS A 135 -8.75 -18.00 -13.48
C LYS A 135 -8.98 -19.11 -14.54
N ILE A 136 -8.15 -20.15 -14.54
CA ILE A 136 -8.28 -21.27 -15.49
C ILE A 136 -9.30 -22.29 -14.98
N SER A 137 -9.21 -22.68 -13.70
CA SER A 137 -10.06 -23.71 -13.11
C SER A 137 -11.26 -23.16 -12.35
N GLY A 138 -11.27 -21.85 -12.06
CA GLY A 138 -12.28 -21.20 -11.21
C GLY A 138 -12.08 -21.47 -9.71
N ARG A 139 -11.07 -22.26 -9.32
CA ARG A 139 -10.73 -22.54 -7.93
C ARG A 139 -9.50 -21.74 -7.53
N PHE A 140 -9.66 -20.84 -6.57
CA PHE A 140 -8.58 -19.96 -6.11
C PHE A 140 -7.32 -20.73 -5.69
N SER A 141 -7.46 -21.82 -4.92
CA SER A 141 -6.32 -22.64 -4.47
C SER A 141 -5.55 -23.34 -5.60
N HIS A 142 -6.13 -23.43 -6.81
CA HIS A 142 -5.49 -24.04 -7.98
C HIS A 142 -4.93 -23.00 -8.94
N ASP A 143 -5.61 -21.85 -9.05
CA ASP A 143 -5.28 -20.81 -9.99
C ASP A 143 -4.24 -19.84 -9.43
N ASN A 144 -4.26 -19.65 -8.12
CA ASN A 144 -3.55 -18.55 -7.48
C ASN A 144 -2.11 -18.91 -7.07
N MET A 145 -1.15 -18.15 -7.58
CA MET A 145 0.28 -18.33 -7.36
C MET A 145 0.87 -17.11 -6.68
N PHE A 146 1.56 -17.30 -5.56
CA PHE A 146 2.09 -16.21 -4.75
C PHE A 146 3.62 -16.15 -4.80
N ARG A 147 4.15 -14.93 -4.81
CA ARG A 147 5.53 -14.62 -4.48
C ARG A 147 5.55 -13.45 -3.51
N GLU A 148 6.44 -13.47 -2.54
CA GLU A 148 6.75 -12.30 -1.73
C GLU A 148 8.21 -11.91 -1.89
N LEU A 149 8.49 -10.62 -1.84
CA LEU A 149 9.81 -10.02 -1.85
C LEU A 149 9.95 -9.10 -0.62
N HIS A 150 11.00 -9.33 0.16
CA HIS A 150 11.35 -8.57 1.35
C HIS A 150 12.68 -7.86 1.08
N PHE A 151 12.71 -6.53 1.19
CA PHE A 151 13.86 -5.71 0.79
C PHE A 151 14.62 -5.19 2.01
N PHE A 152 15.94 -5.23 1.95
CA PHE A 152 16.82 -4.83 3.05
C PHE A 152 18.02 -4.02 2.52
N PRO A 153 18.43 -2.94 3.21
CA PRO A 153 17.91 -2.48 4.50
C PRO A 153 16.54 -1.80 4.41
N ARG A 154 15.73 -1.91 5.47
CA ARG A 154 14.39 -1.32 5.61
C ARG A 154 14.50 0.10 6.16
N ARG A 155 14.95 1.03 5.31
CA ARG A 155 15.18 2.44 5.67
C ARG A 155 13.90 3.25 5.76
N GLN A 156 12.94 2.92 4.92
CA GLN A 156 11.68 3.64 4.80
C GLN A 156 10.53 2.68 4.51
N LEU A 157 9.31 3.18 4.68
CA LEU A 157 8.12 2.56 4.13
C LEU A 157 8.13 2.73 2.60
N PRO A 158 7.53 1.78 1.85
CA PRO A 158 7.27 1.97 0.44
C PRO A 158 6.46 3.25 0.21
N SER A 159 6.92 4.10 -0.70
CA SER A 159 6.24 5.34 -1.10
C SER A 159 5.83 5.28 -2.56
N LEU A 160 4.84 6.09 -2.93
CA LEU A 160 4.33 6.19 -4.30
C LEU A 160 4.30 7.66 -4.72
N GLU A 161 4.94 7.94 -5.86
CA GLU A 161 4.87 9.20 -6.59
C GLU A 161 4.19 8.93 -7.94
N ILE A 162 3.21 9.75 -8.32
CA ILE A 162 2.61 9.67 -9.66
C ILE A 162 3.22 10.77 -10.52
N ASP A 163 3.75 10.36 -11.67
CA ASP A 163 4.24 11.24 -12.71
C ASP A 163 3.30 11.15 -13.92
N HIS A 164 2.22 11.94 -13.87
CA HIS A 164 1.23 12.00 -14.94
C HIS A 164 1.80 12.51 -16.26
N ALA A 165 2.86 13.33 -16.22
CA ALA A 165 3.46 13.89 -17.42
C ALA A 165 4.16 12.80 -18.24
N ASN A 166 4.78 11.84 -17.57
CA ASN A 166 5.45 10.70 -18.20
C ASN A 166 4.61 9.41 -18.20
N GLY A 167 3.40 9.44 -17.64
CA GLY A 167 2.53 8.26 -17.52
C GLY A 167 3.11 7.18 -16.62
N LEU A 168 3.85 7.56 -15.57
CA LEU A 168 4.56 6.63 -14.69
C LEU A 168 4.04 6.67 -13.25
N LEU A 169 4.05 5.50 -12.63
CA LEU A 169 3.89 5.31 -11.19
C LEU A 169 5.25 4.91 -10.63
N LYS A 170 5.87 5.81 -9.86
CA LYS A 170 7.17 5.59 -9.26
C LYS A 170 7.00 5.15 -7.81
N VAL A 171 7.31 3.88 -7.56
CA VAL A 171 7.40 3.34 -6.21
C VAL A 171 8.83 3.45 -5.71
N THR A 172 9.02 3.93 -4.49
CA THR A 172 10.32 3.82 -3.81
C THR A 172 10.29 2.64 -2.85
N LEU A 173 11.19 1.68 -3.04
CA LEU A 173 11.33 0.50 -2.19
C LEU A 173 11.85 0.86 -0.79
N PRO A 174 11.77 -0.05 0.20
CA PRO A 174 12.31 0.17 1.53
C PRO A 174 13.81 0.48 1.57
N THR A 175 14.54 0.06 0.54
CA THR A 175 15.97 0.34 0.31
C THR A 175 16.26 1.77 -0.15
N GLY A 176 15.24 2.49 -0.61
CA GLY A 176 15.33 3.79 -1.28
C GLY A 176 15.39 3.69 -2.81
N GLU A 177 15.38 2.49 -3.37
CA GLU A 177 15.51 2.29 -4.83
C GLU A 177 14.16 2.49 -5.54
N PRO A 178 14.16 3.11 -6.74
CA PRO A 178 12.94 3.29 -7.51
C PRO A 178 12.54 2.00 -8.23
N VAL A 179 11.24 1.84 -8.40
CA VAL A 179 10.59 0.87 -9.26
C VAL A 179 9.52 1.62 -10.04
N LEU A 180 9.52 1.47 -11.35
CA LEU A 180 8.66 2.21 -12.26
C LEU A 180 7.61 1.28 -12.83
N PHE A 181 6.35 1.68 -12.71
CA PHE A 181 5.23 1.05 -13.38
C PHE A 181 4.66 2.01 -14.42
N ASP A 182 4.20 1.47 -15.54
CA ASP A 182 3.38 2.20 -16.49
C ASP A 182 1.98 2.45 -15.90
N GLN A 183 1.51 3.70 -15.94
CA GLN A 183 0.27 4.12 -15.29
C GLN A 183 -0.98 3.48 -15.92
N HIS A 184 -0.93 3.03 -17.18
CA HIS A 184 -2.10 2.49 -17.87
C HIS A 184 -2.15 0.97 -17.80
N SER A 185 -1.04 0.31 -18.10
CA SER A 185 -0.95 -1.15 -18.19
C SER A 185 -0.58 -1.82 -16.86
N MET A 186 -0.09 -1.05 -15.89
CA MET A 186 0.45 -1.56 -14.62
C MET A 186 1.62 -2.55 -14.80
N GLU A 187 2.30 -2.52 -15.95
CA GLU A 187 3.54 -3.27 -16.18
C GLU A 187 4.72 -2.59 -15.47
N LEU A 188 5.64 -3.38 -14.92
CA LEU A 188 6.96 -2.92 -14.50
C LEU A 188 7.78 -2.55 -15.74
N VAL A 189 8.06 -1.27 -15.87
CA VAL A 189 8.82 -0.72 -17.00
C VAL A 189 10.26 -0.34 -16.64
N GLY A 190 10.62 -0.35 -15.35
CA GLY A 190 12.01 -0.11 -14.95
C GLY A 190 12.30 -0.09 -13.45
N GLY A 191 13.55 0.20 -13.11
CA GLY A 191 14.05 0.30 -11.74
C GLY A 191 14.62 -1.01 -11.18
N ALA A 192 14.52 -1.18 -9.86
CA ALA A 192 15.15 -2.28 -9.12
C ALA A 192 14.45 -3.65 -9.27
N LEU A 193 13.33 -3.71 -10.00
CA LEU A 193 12.59 -4.93 -10.29
C LEU A 193 12.48 -5.17 -11.79
N LYS A 194 12.46 -6.44 -12.15
CA LYS A 194 12.15 -6.92 -13.50
C LYS A 194 11.10 -8.02 -13.41
N GLU A 195 10.21 -8.07 -14.38
CA GLU A 195 9.18 -9.11 -14.45
C GLU A 195 9.21 -9.91 -15.74
N ALA A 196 8.60 -11.10 -15.66
CA ALA A 196 8.23 -11.91 -16.82
C ALA A 196 6.70 -12.06 -16.90
N PRO A 197 6.15 -12.51 -18.04
CA PRO A 197 4.72 -12.71 -18.21
C PRO A 197 4.09 -13.66 -17.18
N ILE A 198 2.77 -13.55 -17.00
CA ILE A 198 2.00 -14.53 -16.21
C ILE A 198 2.07 -15.90 -16.89
N ASP A 199 2.36 -16.94 -16.11
CA ASP A 199 2.35 -18.31 -16.62
C ASP A 199 0.91 -18.87 -16.68
N PHE A 200 0.37 -18.96 -17.89
CA PHE A 200 -0.97 -19.51 -18.14
C PHE A 200 -1.00 -21.03 -18.38
N ASN A 201 0.02 -21.77 -17.95
CA ASN A 201 0.01 -23.23 -18.07
C ASN A 201 -1.25 -23.84 -17.41
N SER A 202 -1.97 -24.67 -18.18
CA SER A 202 -3.20 -25.33 -17.74
C SER A 202 -2.94 -26.35 -16.63
N SER A 203 -1.76 -26.96 -16.64
CA SER A 203 -1.32 -27.85 -15.55
C SER A 203 -0.88 -27.03 -14.35
N ARG A 204 -1.65 -27.12 -13.26
CA ARG A 204 -1.32 -26.46 -11.98
C ARG A 204 0.04 -26.86 -11.41
N TYR A 205 0.55 -28.04 -11.77
CA TYR A 205 1.84 -28.55 -11.28
C TYR A 205 3.02 -28.03 -12.08
N ALA A 206 2.81 -27.67 -13.35
CA ALA A 206 3.83 -27.10 -14.22
C ALA A 206 3.81 -25.57 -14.23
N ARG A 207 2.77 -24.94 -13.68
CA ARG A 207 2.67 -23.48 -13.58
C ARG A 207 3.67 -22.93 -12.57
N HIS A 208 4.40 -21.91 -13.01
CA HIS A 208 5.37 -21.20 -12.19
C HIS A 208 4.69 -20.13 -11.33
N ASN A 209 5.33 -19.81 -10.20
CA ASN A 209 4.94 -18.65 -9.40
C ASN A 209 5.31 -17.34 -10.13
N PRO A 210 4.69 -16.19 -9.79
CA PRO A 210 4.95 -14.93 -10.47
C PRO A 210 6.44 -14.66 -10.56
N GLU A 211 6.95 -14.37 -11.75
CA GLU A 211 8.37 -14.15 -11.96
C GLU A 211 8.69 -12.66 -11.88
N VAL A 212 8.88 -12.19 -10.64
CA VAL A 212 9.38 -10.84 -10.35
C VAL A 212 10.74 -10.99 -9.68
N ARG A 213 11.78 -10.51 -10.37
CA ARG A 213 13.18 -10.63 -9.99
C ARG A 213 13.70 -9.28 -9.51
N TYR A 214 14.42 -9.30 -8.38
CA TYR A 214 15.14 -8.15 -7.89
C TYR A 214 16.50 -8.04 -8.57
N GLN A 215 16.83 -6.84 -9.05
CA GLN A 215 18.06 -6.51 -9.77
C GLN A 215 18.77 -5.27 -9.20
N GLY A 216 18.37 -4.85 -7.98
CA GLY A 216 18.93 -3.70 -7.31
C GLY A 216 20.26 -3.93 -6.58
N ASP A 217 20.68 -2.90 -5.85
CA ASP A 217 21.99 -2.77 -5.22
C ASP A 217 22.08 -3.36 -3.81
N TYR A 218 20.99 -3.87 -3.25
CA TYR A 218 20.93 -4.35 -1.88
C TYR A 218 20.46 -5.81 -1.81
N ILE A 219 19.84 -6.20 -0.68
CA ILE A 219 19.36 -7.57 -0.47
C ILE A 219 17.85 -7.63 -0.68
N ALA A 220 17.42 -8.62 -1.44
CA ALA A 220 16.02 -9.05 -1.46
C ALA A 220 15.93 -10.53 -1.05
N ILE A 221 15.02 -10.84 -0.13
CA ILE A 221 14.66 -12.22 0.20
C ILE A 221 13.32 -12.52 -0.45
N THR A 222 13.26 -13.60 -1.22
CA THR A 222 12.04 -14.01 -1.90
C THR A 222 11.58 -15.39 -1.45
N VAL A 223 10.26 -15.55 -1.38
CA VAL A 223 9.59 -16.82 -1.11
C VAL A 223 8.40 -16.94 -2.05
N ALA A 224 8.06 -18.16 -2.46
CA ALA A 224 6.96 -18.39 -3.38
C ALA A 224 6.21 -19.67 -3.04
N GLN A 225 4.88 -19.65 -3.20
CA GLN A 225 4.02 -20.77 -2.88
C GLN A 225 2.67 -20.66 -3.60
N ARG A 226 2.10 -21.81 -3.94
CA ARG A 226 0.73 -21.92 -4.43
C ARG A 226 -0.24 -22.12 -3.27
N GLY A 227 -1.32 -21.33 -3.25
CA GLY A 227 -2.50 -21.54 -2.42
C GLY A 227 -2.30 -21.50 -0.89
N GLU A 228 -1.10 -21.19 -0.40
CA GLU A 228 -0.70 -21.20 1.01
C GLU A 228 0.30 -20.07 1.26
N ALA A 229 0.52 -19.71 2.53
CA ALA A 229 1.44 -18.63 2.92
C ALA A 229 2.90 -18.93 2.46
N PRO A 230 3.52 -18.06 1.61
CA PRO A 230 4.86 -18.28 1.08
C PRO A 230 5.97 -18.41 2.13
N ARG A 231 5.79 -17.79 3.30
CA ARG A 231 6.78 -17.77 4.39
C ARG A 231 6.87 -19.07 5.19
N ARG A 232 5.96 -20.03 4.97
CA ARG A 232 6.01 -21.32 5.67
C ARG A 232 7.25 -22.11 5.24
N ALA A 233 7.98 -22.61 6.22
CA ALA A 233 9.15 -23.44 5.97
C ALA A 233 8.82 -24.87 5.53
N SER A 234 7.60 -25.33 5.79
CA SER A 234 7.09 -26.61 5.29
C SER A 234 5.63 -26.47 4.89
N VAL A 235 5.28 -27.01 3.72
CA VAL A 235 3.92 -27.07 3.21
C VAL A 235 3.68 -28.46 2.66
N TRP A 236 2.61 -29.12 3.12
CA TRP A 236 2.25 -30.50 2.74
C TRP A 236 3.41 -31.49 2.88
N GLY A 237 4.19 -31.37 3.97
CA GLY A 237 5.36 -32.21 4.25
C GLY A 237 6.62 -31.85 3.47
N GLN A 238 6.55 -30.91 2.52
CA GLN A 238 7.71 -30.49 1.74
C GLN A 238 8.42 -29.29 2.37
N THR A 239 9.73 -29.42 2.56
CA THR A 239 10.58 -28.31 3.02
C THR A 239 10.69 -27.26 1.91
N LYS A 240 10.45 -26.00 2.29
CA LYS A 240 10.55 -24.83 1.41
C LYS A 240 11.87 -24.12 1.59
N GLN A 241 12.24 -23.34 0.58
CA GLN A 241 13.44 -22.52 0.57
C GLN A 241 13.04 -21.07 0.31
N ALA A 242 13.67 -20.16 1.04
CA ALA A 242 13.76 -18.75 0.69
C ALA A 242 15.01 -18.56 -0.18
N GLU A 243 14.91 -17.67 -1.16
CA GLU A 243 16.02 -17.27 -2.02
C GLU A 243 16.44 -15.85 -1.67
N VAL A 244 17.68 -15.70 -1.24
CA VAL A 244 18.31 -14.41 -0.94
C VAL A 244 19.09 -13.96 -2.17
N TYR A 245 18.79 -12.77 -2.65
CA TYR A 245 19.43 -12.12 -3.78
C TYR A 245 20.23 -10.92 -3.29
N TYR A 246 21.46 -10.77 -3.78
CA TYR A 246 22.25 -9.55 -3.64
C TYR A 246 23.03 -9.28 -4.94
N PRO A 247 22.32 -8.85 -6.01
CA PRO A 247 22.85 -8.82 -7.37
C PRO A 247 24.10 -7.96 -7.54
N ALA A 248 24.19 -6.84 -6.83
CA ALA A 248 25.35 -5.94 -6.91
C ALA A 248 26.67 -6.55 -6.40
N LYS A 249 26.63 -7.59 -5.54
CA LYS A 249 27.83 -8.23 -4.99
C LYS A 249 27.97 -9.70 -5.36
N TYR A 250 26.86 -10.44 -5.51
CA TYR A 250 26.86 -11.89 -5.73
C TYR A 250 25.99 -12.28 -6.93
N LYS A 251 26.58 -13.05 -7.86
CA LYS A 251 25.91 -13.51 -9.09
C LYS A 251 24.83 -14.55 -8.85
N LYS A 252 24.99 -15.39 -7.83
CA LYS A 252 24.07 -16.49 -7.52
C LYS A 252 23.26 -16.15 -6.28
N ALA A 253 21.98 -16.47 -6.30
CA ALA A 253 21.14 -16.42 -5.11
C ALA A 253 21.60 -17.47 -4.09
N CYS A 254 21.50 -17.13 -2.81
CA CYS A 254 21.66 -18.08 -1.72
C CYS A 254 20.29 -18.68 -1.38
N ARG A 255 20.25 -19.99 -1.10
CA ARG A 255 19.04 -20.69 -0.68
C ARG A 255 19.14 -21.03 0.79
N MET A 256 18.11 -20.68 1.56
CA MET A 256 18.05 -20.99 2.99
C MET A 256 16.64 -21.29 3.46
N SER A 257 16.51 -22.02 4.57
CA SER A 257 15.19 -22.33 5.12
C SER A 257 14.48 -21.07 5.64
N PRO A 258 13.17 -20.88 5.35
CA PRO A 258 12.36 -19.81 5.95
C PRO A 258 12.36 -19.82 7.49
N ARG A 259 12.69 -20.95 8.15
CA ARG A 259 12.87 -21.07 9.61
C ARG A 259 13.92 -20.13 10.19
N TYR A 260 14.89 -19.71 9.38
CA TYR A 260 15.93 -18.78 9.82
C TYR A 260 15.49 -17.33 9.74
N ILE A 261 14.34 -17.03 9.13
CA ILE A 261 13.88 -15.67 8.85
C ILE A 261 12.58 -15.36 9.59
N TRP A 262 11.62 -16.30 9.59
CA TRP A 262 10.30 -16.12 10.21
C TRP A 262 9.99 -17.15 11.29
N ASP A 263 9.27 -16.75 12.34
CA ASP A 263 8.82 -17.61 13.42
C ASP A 263 7.75 -18.59 12.91
N GLN A 264 8.14 -19.88 12.85
CA GLN A 264 7.29 -20.96 12.36
C GLN A 264 6.43 -21.59 13.47
N ARG A 265 6.55 -21.14 14.72
CA ARG A 265 5.85 -21.76 15.85
C ARG A 265 4.37 -21.36 15.83
N PRO A 266 3.43 -22.31 15.71
CA PRO A 266 2.02 -22.02 15.92
C PRO A 266 1.79 -21.68 17.39
N LYS A 267 0.96 -20.68 17.68
CA LYS A 267 0.48 -20.45 19.05
C LYS A 267 -0.71 -21.38 19.33
N PRO A 268 -1.01 -21.72 20.60
CA PRO A 268 -2.22 -22.46 20.92
C PRO A 268 -3.46 -21.75 20.34
N GLY A 269 -4.23 -22.48 19.51
CA GLY A 269 -5.40 -21.94 18.80
C GLY A 269 -5.12 -21.35 17.42
N ASP A 270 -3.86 -21.24 16.99
CA ASP A 270 -3.52 -20.81 15.63
C ASP A 270 -3.61 -22.00 14.66
N ASN A 271 -4.54 -21.92 13.70
CA ASN A 271 -4.54 -22.81 12.53
C ASN A 271 -3.48 -22.38 11.48
N ASP A 272 -3.04 -21.12 11.54
CA ASP A 272 -2.00 -20.54 10.69
C ASP A 272 -1.07 -19.67 11.53
N PRO A 273 0.25 -19.99 11.61
CA PRO A 273 1.18 -19.18 12.38
C PRO A 273 1.27 -17.77 11.80
N THR A 274 1.47 -16.82 12.69
CA THR A 274 1.65 -15.41 12.35
C THR A 274 2.86 -15.09 11.46
N LEU A 275 3.87 -15.98 11.40
CA LEU A 275 5.08 -15.87 10.56
C LEU A 275 5.78 -14.51 10.68
N ASN A 276 5.97 -14.05 11.91
CA ASN A 276 6.67 -12.80 12.21
C ASN A 276 8.17 -12.93 11.92
N MET A 277 8.81 -11.82 11.56
CA MET A 277 10.26 -11.77 11.39
C MET A 277 10.95 -12.13 12.72
N LEU A 278 11.93 -13.03 12.70
CA LEU A 278 12.70 -13.41 13.90
C LEU A 278 13.66 -12.31 14.35
N HIS A 279 14.16 -11.53 13.40
CA HIS A 279 15.21 -10.54 13.61
C HIS A 279 14.62 -9.16 13.78
N LYS A 280 14.93 -8.51 14.90
CA LYS A 280 14.44 -7.17 15.23
C LYS A 280 15.11 -6.12 14.36
N THR A 281 16.38 -6.35 14.02
CA THR A 281 17.18 -5.43 13.20
C THR A 281 17.65 -6.09 11.91
N ASP A 282 17.93 -5.27 10.89
CA ASP A 282 18.50 -5.76 9.65
C ASP A 282 19.91 -6.33 9.86
N THR A 283 20.68 -5.78 10.81
CA THR A 283 22.02 -6.27 11.16
C THR A 283 22.01 -7.70 11.72
N GLU A 284 21.02 -8.03 12.56
CA GLU A 284 20.80 -9.39 13.06
C GLU A 284 20.49 -10.34 11.90
N LEU A 285 19.56 -9.96 11.01
CA LEU A 285 19.23 -10.73 9.82
C LEU A 285 20.46 -10.93 8.92
N PHE A 286 21.24 -9.89 8.65
CA PHE A 286 22.45 -9.98 7.84
C PHE A 286 23.45 -10.96 8.43
N THR A 287 23.61 -10.98 9.76
CA THR A 287 24.48 -11.97 10.42
C THR A 287 24.02 -13.41 10.18
N VAL A 288 22.71 -13.64 10.16
CA VAL A 288 22.15 -14.95 9.80
C VAL A 288 22.38 -15.29 8.33
N ILE A 289 22.20 -14.32 7.43
CA ILE A 289 22.47 -14.52 5.99
C ILE A 289 23.95 -14.84 5.76
N GLU A 290 24.89 -14.11 6.36
CA GLU A 290 26.33 -14.41 6.23
C GLU A 290 26.64 -15.84 6.68
N LYS A 291 26.09 -16.26 7.83
CA LYS A 291 26.30 -17.61 8.35
C LYS A 291 25.74 -18.70 7.42
N GLN A 292 24.59 -18.47 6.80
CA GLN A 292 23.92 -19.47 5.96
C GLN A 292 24.43 -19.46 4.50
N CYS A 293 24.90 -18.31 4.02
CA CYS A 293 25.28 -18.10 2.62
C CYS A 293 26.79 -18.02 2.39
N GLY A 294 27.60 -17.86 3.45
CA GLY A 294 29.04 -17.61 3.34
C GLY A 294 29.36 -16.26 2.68
N TRP A 295 28.43 -15.31 2.71
CA TRP A 295 28.61 -13.98 2.16
C TRP A 295 29.27 -13.06 3.18
N ASP A 296 30.02 -12.06 2.70
CA ASP A 296 30.43 -10.89 3.47
C ASP A 296 29.42 -9.75 3.26
N LEU A 297 28.75 -9.32 4.33
CA LEU A 297 27.76 -8.25 4.36
C LEU A 297 28.18 -7.09 5.30
N ALA A 298 29.48 -6.96 5.63
CA ALA A 298 29.96 -5.96 6.58
C ALA A 298 29.56 -4.52 6.19
N ALA A 299 29.64 -4.17 4.90
CA ALA A 299 29.22 -2.87 4.39
C ALA A 299 27.73 -2.58 4.63
N LEU A 300 26.86 -3.57 4.42
CA LEU A 300 25.42 -3.43 4.65
C LEU A 300 25.13 -3.24 6.14
N LYS A 301 25.78 -4.01 7.02
CA LYS A 301 25.64 -3.87 8.48
C LYS A 301 26.01 -2.47 8.97
N LYS A 302 27.08 -1.88 8.41
CA LYS A 302 27.51 -0.51 8.74
C LYS A 302 26.50 0.55 8.27
N SER A 303 25.84 0.30 7.14
CA SER A 303 24.85 1.21 6.54
C SER A 303 23.41 1.00 7.01
N ALA A 304 23.16 -0.04 7.81
CA ALA A 304 21.82 -0.40 8.27
C ALA A 304 21.32 0.66 9.26
N PRO A 305 20.15 1.26 9.03
CA PRO A 305 19.61 2.27 9.93
C PRO A 305 19.28 1.65 11.28
N GLN A 306 19.90 2.16 12.34
CA GLN A 306 19.43 1.92 13.69
C GLN A 306 18.17 2.76 13.88
N LEU A 307 17.04 2.12 14.22
CA LEU A 307 15.86 2.87 14.62
C LEU A 307 16.27 3.62 15.88
N VAL A 308 16.33 4.95 15.82
CA VAL A 308 16.60 5.76 17.00
C VAL A 308 15.50 5.39 17.99
N LYS A 309 15.88 4.86 19.16
CA LYS A 309 14.92 4.67 20.24
C LYS A 309 14.34 6.05 20.50
N ALA A 310 13.09 6.28 20.10
CA ALA A 310 12.36 7.46 20.50
C ALA A 310 12.31 7.40 22.03
N SER A 311 13.19 8.14 22.68
CA SER A 311 13.04 8.49 24.09
C SER A 311 11.75 9.29 24.16
N ILE A 312 10.67 8.64 24.58
CA ILE A 312 9.50 9.34 25.07
C ILE A 312 9.98 10.01 26.37
N SER A 313 10.53 11.22 26.27
CA SER A 313 10.60 12.12 27.41
C SER A 313 9.17 12.59 27.64
N ALA A 314 8.50 11.95 28.59
CA ALA A 314 7.26 12.44 29.16
C ALA A 314 7.58 13.67 30.02
N ASP A 315 7.89 14.81 29.40
CA ASP A 315 8.08 16.11 30.06
C ASP A 315 8.07 17.24 29.01
N SER A 316 6.92 17.47 28.35
CA SER A 316 6.65 18.76 27.68
C SER A 316 5.17 18.89 27.30
N VAL A 317 4.27 18.75 28.28
CA VAL A 317 2.88 19.22 28.15
C VAL A 317 2.48 19.90 29.45
N ALA A 318 3.13 21.02 29.76
CA ALA A 318 2.62 22.03 30.69
C ALA A 318 3.52 23.26 30.59
N GLU A 319 3.25 24.14 29.63
CA GLU A 319 3.35 25.60 29.78
C GLU A 319 3.10 26.27 28.43
N GLY A 320 2.21 27.26 28.40
CA GLY A 320 2.11 28.17 27.25
C GLY A 320 0.72 28.34 26.62
N VAL A 321 -0.37 28.34 27.39
CA VAL A 321 -1.60 29.01 26.99
C VAL A 321 -1.93 30.10 28.00
N SER A 322 -1.39 31.30 27.78
CA SER A 322 -2.04 32.60 28.07
C SER A 322 -1.05 33.75 27.89
N ALA A 323 -1.18 34.47 26.79
CA ALA A 323 -1.26 35.93 26.77
C ALA A 323 -1.52 36.40 25.33
N LEU A 324 -2.79 36.70 25.03
CA LEU A 324 -3.15 37.70 24.04
C LEU A 324 -2.50 39.05 24.45
N SER A 325 -2.03 39.84 23.48
CA SER A 325 -2.60 41.17 23.19
C SER A 325 -1.71 41.98 22.25
N SER A 326 -2.30 42.41 21.13
CA SER A 326 -2.12 43.71 20.45
C SER A 326 -0.70 44.22 20.13
N GLN A 327 -0.40 44.42 18.84
CA GLN A 327 -0.27 45.76 18.23
C GLN A 327 0.21 45.66 16.77
N THR A 328 -0.46 46.42 15.91
CA THR A 328 -0.05 46.79 14.53
C THR A 328 -0.14 48.33 14.45
N PRO A 329 0.35 48.99 13.39
CA PRO A 329 1.73 49.39 13.12
C PRO A 329 1.91 50.93 13.15
N ALA A 330 3.16 51.42 13.14
CA ALA A 330 3.44 52.82 12.83
C ALA A 330 4.64 52.98 11.87
N ASN A 331 4.27 53.37 10.65
CA ASN A 331 4.98 54.25 9.71
C ASN A 331 6.25 54.96 10.23
N LYS A 332 7.33 54.91 9.43
CA LYS A 332 8.01 56.14 8.99
C LYS A 332 8.86 55.95 7.73
N THR A 333 8.55 56.84 6.80
CA THR A 333 9.13 57.19 5.50
C THR A 333 10.50 57.87 5.62
N GLU A 334 11.38 57.66 4.64
CA GLU A 334 12.28 58.61 3.92
C GLU A 334 13.52 57.84 3.42
N GLN A 335 13.75 57.57 2.13
CA GLN A 335 13.89 58.43 0.94
C GLN A 335 15.30 59.01 0.78
N THR A 336 16.07 58.46 -0.16
CA THR A 336 17.04 59.10 -1.09
C THR A 336 17.94 57.99 -1.70
N LEU A 337 18.50 58.01 -2.91
CA LEU A 337 18.36 58.72 -4.20
C LEU A 337 19.53 58.14 -5.05
N VAL A 338 19.25 57.42 -6.14
CA VAL A 338 19.66 57.74 -7.54
C VAL A 338 21.07 57.31 -8.01
N ASP A 339 21.03 56.69 -9.20
CA ASP A 339 22.01 56.53 -10.30
C ASP A 339 23.40 55.90 -10.08
N LYS A 340 23.68 54.84 -10.87
CA LYS A 340 24.39 54.99 -12.17
C LYS A 340 24.58 53.65 -12.93
N THR A 341 24.02 53.63 -14.14
CA THR A 341 24.71 53.35 -15.42
C THR A 341 25.31 51.96 -15.73
N ALA A 342 24.57 51.23 -16.56
CA ALA A 342 24.92 50.63 -17.86
C ALA A 342 26.37 50.25 -18.25
N ALA A 343 26.44 49.07 -18.89
CA ALA A 343 27.36 48.59 -19.94
C ALA A 343 28.81 48.23 -19.51
N ARG A 344 29.47 47.15 -19.96
CA ARG A 344 29.63 46.63 -21.33
C ARG A 344 30.28 45.23 -21.32
N LEU A 345 29.94 44.46 -22.36
CA LEU A 345 30.76 43.54 -23.19
C LEU A 345 31.61 42.39 -22.60
N ALA A 346 31.25 41.20 -23.08
CA ALA A 346 32.06 40.28 -23.88
C ALA A 346 33.43 39.82 -23.34
N ARG A 347 33.50 38.53 -23.03
CA ARG A 347 34.41 37.57 -23.69
C ARG A 347 33.72 36.22 -23.83
#